data_AF-A0A935KSB6-F1
#
_entry.id   AF-A0A935KSB6-F1
#
_cell.length_a   1.000
_cell.length_b   1.000
_cell.length_c   1.000
_cell.angle_alpha   90.00
_cell.angle_beta   90.00
_cell.angle_gamma   90.00
#
_symmetry.space_group_name_H-M   'P 1'
#
loop_
_entity.id
_entity.type
_entity.pdbx_description
1 polymer ?
#
loop_
_entity_poly.entity_id
_entity_poly.type
_entity_poly.pdbx_seq_one_letter_code
_entity_poly.pdbx_strand_id
1 'polypeptide(L)'
;MKKQFIKIHSGYRERLNNFGMESGNPRKEYNAASRYFDFAENNFPVLKKSDADKQINIIEKCRMLSTEDYLVKIIADNITYLIYVSEFGNVEREDLRTDKNIIDFIYDSLNNEERSPLIILYKLLFNLFYFLSGSDHYTRYRDYFIKLSPDLNIKERSYHYKNLFIFCSLMRKSGVSLSPSNEPDQNAAENFTDINFRRESFKLMEYFLESGLYKEGEDKFISSVIILNILKLSDTRNDILWLERFIEIHREDFKSEDLKSLIIFARIYKNLFGKNYDKAYTDLVNIELPNVIFKYEMRILKMRLLYEKEENENLIDDIHSAREYFKRDKFLSEVFKIRANNFIQFLEFLCLEHSVIELERSAKLLIDEHEILNKEWLIEKYRTKLEINVRT
;
A
#
# COMPACT_ATOMS: atom_id res chain seq x y z
N MET A 1 28.27 25.83 10.50
CA MET A 1 27.92 24.64 9.69
C MET A 1 29.11 23.99 8.98
N LYS A 2 29.86 24.66 8.09
CA LYS A 2 30.99 24.06 7.32
C LYS A 2 32.09 23.41 8.19
N LYS A 3 32.42 23.99 9.36
CA LYS A 3 33.42 23.46 10.31
C LYS A 3 32.92 22.30 11.19
N GLN A 4 31.60 22.19 11.42
CA GLN A 4 30.99 21.05 12.11
C GLN A 4 30.90 19.83 11.20
N PHE A 5 30.66 20.04 9.90
CA PHE A 5 30.63 18.99 8.88
C PHE A 5 31.99 18.27 8.73
N ILE A 6 33.09 19.03 8.76
CA ILE A 6 34.47 18.48 8.69
C ILE A 6 34.81 17.64 9.93
N LYS A 7 34.35 18.05 11.12
CA LYS A 7 34.62 17.36 12.40
C LYS A 7 33.80 16.07 12.56
N ILE A 8 32.60 16.00 11.98
CA ILE A 8 31.78 14.78 11.94
C ILE A 8 32.36 13.77 10.94
N HIS A 9 32.95 14.23 9.84
CA HIS A 9 33.53 13.36 8.82
C HIS A 9 34.85 12.70 9.21
N SER A 10 35.71 13.36 9.99
CA SER A 10 37.00 12.78 10.40
C SER A 10 36.85 11.58 11.34
N GLY A 11 35.88 11.63 12.27
CA GLY A 11 35.57 10.52 13.18
C GLY A 11 34.80 9.36 12.56
N TYR A 12 34.32 9.51 11.32
CA TYR A 12 33.60 8.46 10.57
C TYR A 12 34.57 7.57 9.79
N ARG A 13 35.71 8.12 9.36
CA ARG A 13 36.75 7.43 8.57
C ARG A 13 37.52 6.38 9.38
N GLU A 14 37.76 6.67 10.65
CA GLU A 14 38.46 5.78 11.59
C GLU A 14 37.61 4.57 11.99
N ARG A 15 36.28 4.76 12.12
CA ARG A 15 35.35 3.67 12.45
C ARG A 15 35.16 2.68 11.31
N LEU A 16 35.19 3.15 10.06
CA LEU A 16 34.96 2.32 8.88
C LEU A 16 36.14 1.39 8.53
N ASN A 17 37.37 1.77 8.89
CA ASN A 17 38.55 0.91 8.71
C ASN A 17 38.54 -0.32 9.64
N ASN A 18 37.79 -0.28 10.74
CA ASN A 18 37.73 -1.36 11.72
C ASN A 18 36.74 -2.49 11.37
N PHE A 19 35.94 -2.35 10.30
CA PHE A 19 34.82 -3.29 10.00
C PHE A 19 34.97 -4.14 8.73
N GLY A 20 36.11 -4.11 8.03
CA GLY A 20 36.51 -5.10 7.00
C GLY A 20 35.41 -5.83 6.21
N MET A 21 34.52 -5.13 5.48
CA MET A 21 33.41 -5.80 4.77
C MET A 21 33.22 -5.41 3.29
N GLU A 22 33.08 -6.47 2.49
CA GLU A 22 32.84 -6.63 1.05
C GLU A 22 31.33 -6.58 0.72
N SER A 23 30.82 -5.63 -0.10
CA SER A 23 29.94 -5.92 -1.26
C SER A 23 29.56 -4.63 -2.05
N GLY A 24 29.22 -4.79 -3.34
CA GLY A 24 29.08 -3.76 -4.39
C GLY A 24 28.08 -2.63 -4.10
N ASN A 25 28.60 -1.48 -3.70
CA ASN A 25 27.90 -0.26 -3.35
C ASN A 25 28.47 0.87 -4.24
N PRO A 26 27.67 1.82 -4.78
CA PRO A 26 28.20 3.00 -5.48
C PRO A 26 29.25 3.77 -4.66
N ARG A 27 29.14 3.71 -3.32
CA ARG A 27 30.14 4.21 -2.37
C ARG A 27 31.46 3.42 -2.39
N LYS A 28 31.45 2.14 -2.77
CA LYS A 28 32.65 1.35 -3.06
C LYS A 28 33.22 1.64 -4.43
N GLU A 29 32.41 1.92 -5.44
CA GLU A 29 32.92 2.41 -6.73
C GLU A 29 33.55 3.80 -6.55
N TYR A 30 32.94 4.69 -5.77
CA TYR A 30 33.54 5.95 -5.33
C TYR A 30 34.83 5.74 -4.53
N ASN A 31 34.84 4.79 -3.58
CA ASN A 31 36.05 4.49 -2.80
C ASN A 31 37.13 3.78 -3.66
N ALA A 32 36.78 2.95 -4.62
CA ALA A 32 37.69 2.28 -5.56
C ALA A 32 38.25 3.27 -6.58
N ALA A 33 37.42 4.15 -7.12
CA ALA A 33 37.81 5.33 -7.88
C ALA A 33 38.79 6.18 -7.06
N SER A 34 38.48 6.49 -5.79
CA SER A 34 39.39 7.25 -4.90
C SER A 34 40.70 6.53 -4.56
N ARG A 35 40.79 5.20 -4.75
CA ARG A 35 42.02 4.41 -4.59
C ARG A 35 42.87 4.37 -5.87
N TYR A 36 42.25 4.55 -7.03
CA TYR A 36 42.95 4.71 -8.32
C TYR A 36 43.37 6.16 -8.59
N PHE A 37 42.70 7.14 -7.97
CA PHE A 37 43.01 8.56 -8.08
C PHE A 37 43.95 8.98 -6.96
N ASP A 38 45.23 8.65 -7.13
CA ASP A 38 46.31 9.16 -6.30
C ASP A 38 46.54 10.65 -6.60
N PHE A 39 45.79 11.50 -5.90
CA PHE A 39 45.98 12.96 -5.84
C PHE A 39 47.24 13.36 -5.04
N ALA A 40 48.18 12.45 -4.80
CA ALA A 40 49.49 12.85 -4.29
C ALA A 40 50.16 13.82 -5.28
N GLU A 41 50.76 14.88 -4.74
CA GLU A 41 51.54 15.90 -5.47
C GLU A 41 52.59 15.29 -6.43
N ASN A 42 52.94 14.02 -6.26
CA ASN A 42 53.94 13.28 -7.04
C ASN A 42 53.52 12.89 -8.47
N ASN A 43 52.22 12.94 -8.85
CA ASN A 43 51.74 12.58 -10.20
C ASN A 43 51.37 13.78 -11.09
N PHE A 44 51.39 15.01 -10.54
CA PHE A 44 51.08 16.23 -11.28
C PHE A 44 51.96 16.52 -12.52
N PRO A 45 53.25 16.11 -12.59
CA PRO A 45 54.08 16.48 -13.74
C PRO A 45 53.76 15.74 -15.06
N VAL A 46 52.94 14.68 -15.05
CA VAL A 46 52.76 13.78 -16.21
C VAL A 46 51.29 13.56 -16.63
N LEU A 47 50.31 14.12 -15.90
CA LEU A 47 48.92 13.94 -16.26
C LEU A 47 48.57 14.73 -17.53
N LYS A 48 48.27 14.02 -18.63
CA LYS A 48 47.73 14.65 -19.84
C LYS A 48 46.38 15.28 -19.51
N LYS A 49 46.11 16.48 -20.04
CA LYS A 49 44.84 17.20 -19.85
C LYS A 49 43.60 16.32 -20.11
N SER A 50 43.65 15.48 -21.14
CA SER A 50 42.57 14.53 -21.47
C SER A 50 42.27 13.52 -20.36
N ASP A 51 43.27 13.14 -19.57
CA ASP A 51 43.11 12.20 -18.47
C ASP A 51 42.60 12.92 -17.22
N ALA A 52 43.02 14.17 -16.98
CA ALA A 52 42.43 15.05 -15.96
C ALA A 52 40.94 15.32 -16.22
N ASP A 53 40.57 15.62 -17.47
CA ASP A 53 39.18 15.88 -17.85
C ASP A 53 38.30 14.63 -17.68
N LYS A 54 38.82 13.43 -17.97
CA LYS A 54 38.12 12.16 -17.68
C LYS A 54 37.92 11.94 -16.18
N GLN A 55 38.91 12.26 -15.36
CA GLN A 55 38.83 12.11 -13.90
C GLN A 55 37.86 13.09 -13.27
N ILE A 56 37.87 14.36 -13.71
CA ILE A 56 36.90 15.38 -13.30
C ILE A 56 35.48 14.92 -13.68
N ASN A 57 35.27 14.45 -14.91
CA ASN A 57 33.99 13.89 -15.34
C ASN A 57 33.54 12.70 -14.48
N ILE A 58 34.45 11.81 -14.07
CA ILE A 58 34.12 10.68 -13.18
C ILE A 58 33.73 11.18 -11.78
N ILE A 59 34.45 12.15 -11.23
CA ILE A 59 34.15 12.74 -9.91
C ILE A 59 32.81 13.50 -9.95
N GLU A 60 32.55 14.26 -11.00
CA GLU A 60 31.28 14.96 -11.19
C GLU A 60 30.13 13.96 -11.35
N LYS A 61 30.30 12.89 -12.13
CA LYS A 61 29.32 11.79 -12.21
C LYS A 61 29.08 11.13 -10.86
N CYS A 62 30.12 10.81 -10.09
CA CYS A 62 29.99 10.25 -8.75
C CYS A 62 29.27 11.20 -7.78
N ARG A 63 29.55 12.51 -7.87
CA ARG A 63 28.88 13.54 -7.07
C ARG A 63 27.42 13.66 -7.46
N MET A 64 27.11 13.63 -8.76
CA MET A 64 25.75 13.59 -9.26
C MET A 64 25.02 12.35 -8.74
N LEU A 65 25.55 11.14 -8.94
CA LEU A 65 24.97 9.89 -8.42
C LEU A 65 24.71 9.94 -6.91
N SER A 66 25.66 10.45 -6.12
CA SER A 66 25.46 10.61 -4.67
C SER A 66 24.36 11.62 -4.31
N THR A 67 24.13 12.61 -5.17
CA THR A 67 23.05 13.59 -5.03
C THR A 67 21.71 12.97 -5.47
N GLU A 68 21.69 12.20 -6.55
CA GLU A 68 20.52 11.46 -7.02
C GLU A 68 20.05 10.45 -5.96
N ASP A 69 20.94 9.62 -5.44
CA ASP A 69 20.64 8.65 -4.37
C ASP A 69 20.09 9.34 -3.12
N TYR A 70 20.66 10.49 -2.75
CA TYR A 70 20.20 11.27 -1.61
C TYR A 70 18.80 11.84 -1.82
N LEU A 71 18.53 12.40 -3.01
CA LEU A 71 17.21 12.92 -3.37
C LEU A 71 16.17 11.81 -3.42
N VAL A 72 16.48 10.68 -4.07
CA VAL A 72 15.62 9.49 -4.13
C VAL A 72 15.26 9.03 -2.72
N LYS A 73 16.26 8.94 -1.82
CA LYS A 73 16.02 8.55 -0.44
C LYS A 73 15.11 9.53 0.31
N ILE A 74 15.38 10.83 0.23
CA ILE A 74 14.53 11.85 0.88
C ILE A 74 13.10 11.75 0.38
N ILE A 75 12.91 11.62 -0.94
CA ILE A 75 11.57 11.51 -1.53
C ILE A 75 10.88 10.24 -1.02
N ALA A 76 11.58 9.10 -1.00
CA ALA A 76 11.03 7.84 -0.50
C ALA A 76 10.63 7.89 0.98
N ASP A 77 11.46 8.51 1.83
CA ASP A 77 11.19 8.72 3.25
C ASP A 77 9.95 9.63 3.43
N ASN A 78 9.83 10.69 2.62
CA ASN A 78 8.66 11.57 2.63
C ASN A 78 7.39 10.88 2.13
N ILE A 79 7.46 10.07 1.07
CA ILE A 79 6.31 9.27 0.61
C ILE A 79 5.85 8.31 1.69
N THR A 80 6.78 7.65 2.38
CA THR A 80 6.46 6.76 3.51
C THR A 80 5.72 7.51 4.62
N TYR A 81 6.17 8.73 4.93
CA TYR A 81 5.48 9.61 5.86
C TYR A 81 4.08 10.03 5.37
N LEU A 82 3.93 10.44 4.10
CA LEU A 82 2.64 10.80 3.50
C LEU A 82 1.66 9.62 3.51
N ILE A 83 2.12 8.41 3.22
CA ILE A 83 1.34 7.18 3.30
C ILE A 83 0.89 6.95 4.74
N TYR A 84 1.82 7.01 5.70
CA TYR A 84 1.51 6.82 7.12
C TYR A 84 0.44 7.81 7.60
N VAL A 85 0.59 9.09 7.27
CA VAL A 85 -0.39 10.11 7.65
C VAL A 85 -1.73 9.86 6.96
N SER A 86 -1.74 9.50 5.68
CA SER A 86 -2.97 9.19 4.93
C SER A 86 -3.69 7.94 5.45
N GLU A 87 -2.96 6.96 5.99
CA GLU A 87 -3.52 5.72 6.51
C GLU A 87 -3.95 5.78 7.98
N PHE A 88 -3.22 6.54 8.80
CA PHE A 88 -3.34 6.48 10.26
C PHE A 88 -3.56 7.83 10.95
N GLY A 89 -3.36 8.94 10.25
CA GLY A 89 -3.49 10.26 10.84
C GLY A 89 -4.95 10.73 10.90
N ASN A 90 -5.38 11.21 12.06
CA ASN A 90 -6.42 12.26 12.18
C ASN A 90 -5.81 13.65 11.86
N VAL A 91 -4.76 13.66 11.05
CA VAL A 91 -3.95 14.83 10.75
C VAL A 91 -4.71 15.57 9.65
N GLU A 92 -5.19 16.77 9.95
CA GLU A 92 -5.86 17.59 8.94
C GLU A 92 -4.91 17.76 7.75
N ARG A 93 -5.42 17.74 6.51
CA ARG A 93 -4.60 17.86 5.29
C ARG A 93 -3.65 19.06 5.30
N GLU A 94 -3.93 20.07 6.13
CA GLU A 94 -3.08 21.25 6.33
C GLU A 94 -1.77 20.94 7.07
N ASP A 95 -1.76 19.98 7.99
CA ASP A 95 -0.56 19.58 8.73
C ASP A 95 0.45 18.85 7.84
N LEU A 96 0.01 18.20 6.75
CA LEU A 96 0.91 17.64 5.73
C LEU A 96 1.69 18.72 4.96
N ARG A 97 1.26 19.99 5.02
CA ARG A 97 1.96 21.12 4.40
C ARG A 97 3.06 21.72 5.30
N THR A 98 3.25 21.20 6.51
CA THR A 98 4.06 21.87 7.54
C THR A 98 5.57 21.83 7.34
N ASP A 99 6.09 21.05 6.40
CA ASP A 99 7.48 21.24 5.96
C ASP A 99 7.56 21.73 4.51
N LYS A 100 6.88 22.86 4.27
CA LYS A 100 6.99 23.64 3.03
C LYS A 100 8.45 23.82 2.60
N ASN A 101 9.39 23.94 3.53
CA ASN A 101 10.81 24.04 3.22
C ASN A 101 11.39 22.75 2.59
N ILE A 102 10.98 21.56 3.06
CA ILE A 102 11.38 20.28 2.45
C ILE A 102 10.72 20.12 1.08
N ILE A 103 9.45 20.49 0.94
CA ILE A 103 8.72 20.41 -0.33
C ILE A 103 9.35 21.35 -1.36
N ASP A 104 9.55 22.62 -1.01
CA ASP A 104 10.20 23.63 -1.85
C ASP A 104 11.63 23.17 -2.20
N PHE A 105 12.39 22.64 -1.22
CA PHE A 105 13.71 22.05 -1.48
C PHE A 105 13.64 20.89 -2.47
N ILE A 106 12.68 19.98 -2.34
CA ILE A 106 12.48 18.86 -3.27
C ILE A 106 12.15 19.41 -4.65
N TYR A 107 11.22 20.35 -4.81
CA TYR A 107 10.85 20.91 -6.11
C TYR A 107 11.98 21.70 -6.77
N ASP A 108 12.67 22.57 -6.04
CA ASP A 108 13.87 23.29 -6.52
C ASP A 108 14.94 22.29 -6.94
N SER A 109 15.15 21.28 -6.09
CA SER A 109 16.01 20.13 -6.36
C SER A 109 15.39 19.12 -7.31
N LEU A 110 14.34 19.43 -8.07
CA LEU A 110 13.75 18.57 -9.12
C LEU A 110 13.45 19.35 -10.42
N ASN A 111 13.64 20.67 -10.44
CA ASN A 111 13.32 21.54 -11.58
C ASN A 111 14.51 21.87 -12.51
N ASN A 112 15.74 21.46 -12.19
CA ASN A 112 16.86 21.55 -13.15
C ASN A 112 16.66 20.55 -14.31
N GLU A 113 16.74 21.01 -15.56
CA GLU A 113 16.25 20.33 -16.78
C GLU A 113 17.06 19.10 -17.25
N GLU A 114 18.28 18.89 -16.77
CA GLU A 114 19.14 17.75 -17.15
C GLU A 114 19.16 16.64 -16.11
N ARG A 115 18.02 15.98 -15.85
CA ARG A 115 17.91 14.97 -14.80
C ARG A 115 17.76 13.55 -15.33
N SER A 116 18.40 12.62 -14.61
CA SER A 116 18.28 11.18 -14.79
C SER A 116 16.80 10.73 -14.84
N PRO A 117 16.43 9.75 -15.69
CA PRO A 117 15.09 9.18 -15.76
C PRO A 117 14.54 8.74 -14.39
N LEU A 118 15.41 8.29 -13.49
CA LEU A 118 15.05 7.88 -12.13
C LEU A 118 14.53 9.06 -11.30
N ILE A 119 15.17 10.23 -11.41
CA ILE A 119 14.73 11.43 -10.69
C ILE A 119 13.34 11.86 -11.16
N ILE A 120 13.08 11.79 -12.47
CA ILE A 120 11.76 12.09 -13.03
C ILE A 120 10.72 11.11 -12.48
N LEU A 121 11.04 9.82 -12.41
CA LEU A 121 10.15 8.80 -11.84
C LEU A 121 9.77 9.13 -10.38
N TYR A 122 10.76 9.48 -9.54
CA TYR A 122 10.52 9.82 -8.14
C TYR A 122 9.80 11.16 -7.96
N LYS A 123 10.02 12.15 -8.85
CA LYS A 123 9.22 13.39 -8.90
C LYS A 123 7.74 13.09 -9.17
N LEU A 124 7.46 12.23 -10.14
CA LEU A 124 6.09 11.83 -10.48
C LEU A 124 5.43 11.08 -9.32
N LEU A 125 6.17 10.19 -8.66
CA LEU A 125 5.71 9.48 -7.47
C LEU A 125 5.41 10.45 -6.30
N PHE A 126 6.29 11.43 -6.08
CA PHE A 126 6.07 12.45 -5.05
C PHE A 126 4.79 13.24 -5.34
N ASN A 127 4.63 13.72 -6.58
CA ASN A 127 3.43 14.46 -6.99
C ASN A 127 2.15 13.63 -6.79
N LEU A 128 2.21 12.33 -7.07
CA LEU A 128 1.08 11.42 -6.85
C LEU A 128 0.56 11.48 -5.40
N PHE A 129 1.46 11.32 -4.43
CA PHE A 129 1.12 11.33 -3.00
C PHE A 129 0.97 12.73 -2.40
N TYR A 130 1.55 13.76 -3.02
CA TYR A 130 1.42 15.12 -2.55
C TYR A 130 0.04 15.71 -2.88
N PHE A 131 -0.46 15.46 -4.10
CA PHE A 131 -1.71 16.05 -4.55
C PHE A 131 -2.95 15.23 -4.17
N LEU A 132 -2.84 13.89 -4.03
CA LEU A 132 -3.92 12.96 -3.62
C LEU A 132 -5.29 13.13 -4.31
N SER A 133 -5.35 13.83 -5.44
CA SER A 133 -6.63 14.27 -6.04
C SER A 133 -6.65 14.36 -7.57
N GLY A 134 -5.57 13.94 -8.25
CA GLY A 134 -5.51 13.96 -9.71
C GLY A 134 -5.33 12.57 -10.32
N SER A 135 -6.30 12.10 -11.11
CA SER A 135 -6.16 10.92 -11.99
C SER A 135 -4.99 11.05 -12.94
N ASP A 136 -4.65 12.29 -13.29
CA ASP A 136 -3.59 12.63 -14.21
C ASP A 136 -2.22 12.36 -13.59
N HIS A 137 -2.03 12.65 -12.29
CA HIS A 137 -0.79 12.33 -11.60
C HIS A 137 -0.58 10.82 -11.52
N TYR A 138 -1.65 10.05 -11.25
CA TYR A 138 -1.59 8.60 -11.25
C TYR A 138 -1.21 8.06 -12.63
N THR A 139 -1.91 8.48 -13.68
CA THR A 139 -1.69 8.02 -15.05
C THR A 139 -0.28 8.37 -15.52
N ARG A 140 0.16 9.62 -15.33
CA ARG A 140 1.53 10.06 -15.69
C ARG A 140 2.60 9.26 -14.97
N TYR A 141 2.45 9.05 -13.66
CA TYR A 141 3.41 8.25 -12.89
C TYR A 141 3.41 6.78 -13.34
N ARG A 142 2.23 6.15 -13.45
CA ARG A 142 2.08 4.76 -13.87
C ARG A 142 2.69 4.52 -15.25
N ASP A 143 2.33 5.33 -16.23
CA ASP A 143 2.76 5.13 -17.61
C ASP A 143 4.27 5.36 -17.76
N TYR A 144 4.81 6.38 -17.05
CA TYR A 144 6.25 6.61 -17.01
C TYR A 144 7.00 5.48 -16.29
N PHE A 145 6.46 4.98 -15.18
CA PHE A 145 6.99 3.83 -14.47
C PHE A 145 7.01 2.57 -15.34
N ILE A 146 5.90 2.24 -16.03
CA ILE A 146 5.83 1.08 -16.92
C ILE A 146 6.89 1.19 -18.02
N LYS A 147 7.06 2.38 -18.61
CA LYS A 147 8.09 2.64 -19.62
C LYS A 147 9.50 2.41 -19.09
N LEU A 148 9.80 2.87 -17.86
CA LEU A 148 11.12 2.76 -17.25
C LEU A 148 11.37 1.41 -16.56
N SER A 149 10.31 0.63 -16.28
CA SER A 149 10.35 -0.61 -15.50
C SER A 149 11.41 -1.61 -15.99
N PRO A 150 11.61 -1.85 -17.31
CA PRO A 150 12.63 -2.78 -17.79
C PRO A 150 14.06 -2.41 -17.38
N ASP A 151 14.33 -1.13 -17.14
CA ASP A 151 15.65 -0.62 -16.76
C ASP A 151 15.88 -0.63 -15.24
N LEU A 152 14.83 -0.88 -14.46
CA LEU A 152 14.87 -0.89 -13.00
C LEU A 152 15.19 -2.27 -12.45
N ASN A 153 15.94 -2.31 -11.35
CA ASN A 153 16.20 -3.56 -10.65
C ASN A 153 14.94 -4.08 -9.94
N ILE A 154 14.97 -5.33 -9.45
CA ILE A 154 13.80 -5.97 -8.83
C ILE A 154 13.29 -5.20 -7.60
N LYS A 155 14.18 -4.61 -6.80
CA LYS A 155 13.83 -3.85 -5.60
C LYS A 155 13.11 -2.56 -5.95
N GLU A 156 13.64 -1.83 -6.92
CA GLU A 156 13.03 -0.60 -7.44
C GLU A 156 11.65 -0.87 -8.04
N ARG A 157 11.53 -1.89 -8.90
CA ARG A 157 10.23 -2.28 -9.45
C ARG A 157 9.23 -2.64 -8.36
N SER A 158 9.64 -3.48 -7.42
CA SER A 158 8.82 -3.87 -6.27
C SER A 158 8.34 -2.65 -5.48
N TYR A 159 9.25 -1.72 -5.17
CA TYR A 159 8.92 -0.46 -4.48
C TYR A 159 7.86 0.35 -5.24
N HIS A 160 8.03 0.56 -6.54
CA HIS A 160 7.11 1.36 -7.33
C HIS A 160 5.73 0.72 -7.51
N TYR A 161 5.67 -0.61 -7.70
CA TYR A 161 4.40 -1.35 -7.73
C TYR A 161 3.66 -1.31 -6.39
N LYS A 162 4.37 -1.49 -5.26
CA LYS A 162 3.80 -1.34 -3.92
C LYS A 162 3.18 0.05 -3.73
N ASN A 163 3.87 1.10 -4.17
CA ASN A 163 3.35 2.47 -4.10
C ASN A 163 2.12 2.72 -4.97
N LEU A 164 2.09 2.19 -6.21
CA LEU A 164 0.89 2.23 -7.05
C LEU A 164 -0.30 1.54 -6.35
N PHE A 165 -0.07 0.38 -5.75
CA PHE A 165 -1.09 -0.37 -5.02
C PHE A 165 -1.60 0.39 -3.78
N ILE A 166 -0.69 0.98 -3.00
CA ILE A 166 -1.03 1.79 -1.82
C ILE A 166 -1.88 2.99 -2.25
N PHE A 167 -1.48 3.70 -3.31
CA PHE A 167 -2.25 4.83 -3.82
C PHE A 167 -3.67 4.42 -4.22
N CYS A 168 -3.82 3.32 -4.99
CA CYS A 168 -5.14 2.82 -5.34
C CYS A 168 -5.97 2.48 -4.10
N SER A 169 -5.35 1.88 -3.08
CA SER A 169 -6.02 1.55 -1.82
C SER A 169 -6.48 2.80 -1.05
N LEU A 170 -5.67 3.86 -1.03
CA LEU A 170 -6.03 5.16 -0.44
C LEU A 170 -7.21 5.80 -1.18
N MET A 171 -7.17 5.81 -2.52
CA MET A 171 -8.24 6.39 -3.32
C MET A 171 -9.58 5.68 -3.08
N ARG A 172 -9.58 4.34 -3.02
CA ARG A 172 -10.77 3.55 -2.65
C ARG A 172 -11.31 3.91 -1.27
N LYS A 173 -10.42 3.99 -0.27
CA LYS A 173 -10.81 4.35 1.11
C LYS A 173 -11.42 5.75 1.19
N SER A 174 -10.93 6.69 0.39
CA SER A 174 -11.38 8.09 0.43
C SER A 174 -12.77 8.32 -0.16
N GLY A 175 -13.31 7.37 -0.94
CA GLY A 175 -14.55 7.55 -1.69
C GLY A 175 -14.48 8.66 -2.75
N VAL A 176 -13.31 9.25 -2.99
CA VAL A 176 -13.11 10.33 -3.96
C VAL A 176 -13.15 9.71 -5.35
N SER A 177 -14.26 9.95 -6.05
CA SER A 177 -14.28 9.80 -7.51
C SER A 177 -13.42 10.91 -8.10
N LEU A 178 -12.35 10.54 -8.82
CA LEU A 178 -11.51 11.51 -9.50
C LEU A 178 -12.32 12.05 -10.68
N SER A 179 -12.93 13.23 -10.48
CA SER A 179 -13.38 14.03 -11.60
C SER A 179 -12.14 14.65 -12.24
N PRO A 180 -12.06 14.72 -13.58
CA PRO A 180 -10.97 15.41 -14.24
C PRO A 180 -10.91 16.84 -13.69
N SER A 181 -9.71 17.31 -13.37
CA SER A 181 -9.49 18.73 -13.12
C SER A 181 -10.10 19.52 -14.27
N ASN A 182 -10.72 20.67 -13.99
CA ASN A 182 -11.43 21.52 -14.94
C ASN A 182 -10.55 22.12 -16.08
N GLU A 183 -9.41 21.51 -16.41
CA GLU A 183 -8.59 21.85 -17.55
C GLU A 183 -9.15 21.17 -18.81
N PRO A 184 -9.49 21.93 -19.86
CA PRO A 184 -10.18 21.44 -21.05
C PRO A 184 -9.19 20.77 -22.03
N ASP A 185 -8.41 19.79 -21.57
CA ASP A 185 -7.56 19.00 -22.46
C ASP A 185 -8.32 17.73 -22.92
N GLN A 186 -8.86 17.80 -24.14
CA GLN A 186 -9.85 16.87 -24.71
C GLN A 186 -9.30 15.50 -25.15
N ASN A 187 -8.13 15.07 -24.66
CA ASN A 187 -7.55 13.80 -25.04
C ASN A 187 -7.54 12.80 -23.87
N ALA A 188 -8.67 12.08 -23.75
CA ALA A 188 -8.76 10.74 -23.17
C ALA A 188 -8.13 10.49 -21.79
N ALA A 189 -8.30 11.40 -20.82
CA ALA A 189 -8.10 11.03 -19.42
C ALA A 189 -9.19 10.02 -19.01
N GLU A 190 -8.82 8.76 -18.79
CA GLU A 190 -9.73 7.76 -18.23
C GLU A 190 -10.23 8.25 -16.86
N ASN A 191 -11.52 8.54 -16.73
CA ASN A 191 -12.11 8.91 -15.44
C ASN A 191 -11.93 7.75 -14.46
N PHE A 192 -11.08 7.91 -13.44
CA PHE A 192 -10.86 6.89 -12.41
C PHE A 192 -11.95 6.98 -11.32
N THR A 193 -12.93 6.09 -11.41
CA THR A 193 -13.91 5.83 -10.34
C THR A 193 -13.37 4.78 -9.35
N ASP A 194 -14.06 4.57 -8.22
CA ASP A 194 -13.71 3.52 -7.25
C ASP A 194 -13.60 2.12 -7.90
N ILE A 195 -14.51 1.81 -8.82
CA ILE A 195 -14.51 0.57 -9.63
C ILE A 195 -13.20 0.45 -10.44
N ASN A 196 -12.70 1.56 -10.99
CA ASN A 196 -11.47 1.57 -11.77
C ASN A 196 -10.24 1.33 -10.88
N PHE A 197 -10.19 1.90 -9.67
CA PHE A 197 -9.09 1.66 -8.74
C PHE A 197 -9.04 0.26 -8.16
N ARG A 198 -10.20 -0.37 -7.92
CA ARG A 198 -10.25 -1.78 -7.53
C ARG A 198 -9.68 -2.67 -8.64
N ARG A 199 -10.15 -2.49 -9.87
CA ARG A 199 -9.66 -3.25 -11.04
C ARG A 199 -8.17 -3.02 -11.27
N GLU A 200 -7.71 -1.79 -11.11
CA GLU A 200 -6.29 -1.46 -11.25
C GLU A 200 -5.44 -2.09 -10.16
N SER A 201 -5.90 -2.05 -8.89
CA SER A 201 -5.23 -2.73 -7.78
C SER A 201 -5.09 -4.23 -8.02
N PHE A 202 -6.12 -4.84 -8.60
CA PHE A 202 -6.10 -6.26 -8.97
C PHE A 202 -5.05 -6.54 -10.05
N LYS A 203 -5.02 -5.76 -11.14
CA LYS A 203 -4.02 -5.90 -12.21
C LYS A 203 -2.59 -5.69 -11.70
N LEU A 204 -2.38 -4.68 -10.87
CA LEU A 204 -1.07 -4.39 -10.27
C LEU A 204 -0.62 -5.55 -9.38
N MET A 205 -1.53 -6.13 -8.59
CA MET A 205 -1.24 -7.26 -7.72
C MET A 205 -0.92 -8.51 -8.54
N GLU A 206 -1.71 -8.82 -9.57
CA GLU A 206 -1.48 -9.93 -10.49
C GLU A 206 -0.09 -9.83 -11.13
N TYR A 207 0.24 -8.69 -11.74
CA TYR A 207 1.57 -8.46 -12.32
C TYR A 207 2.69 -8.59 -11.27
N PHE A 208 2.49 -8.01 -10.08
CA PHE A 208 3.48 -8.05 -8.99
C PHE A 208 3.82 -9.50 -8.57
N LEU A 209 2.81 -10.36 -8.56
CA LEU A 209 2.93 -11.77 -8.22
C LEU A 209 3.55 -12.57 -9.38
N GLU A 210 3.02 -12.44 -10.60
CA GLU A 210 3.54 -13.15 -11.79
C GLU A 210 5.01 -12.80 -12.09
N SER A 211 5.39 -11.55 -11.85
CA SER A 211 6.77 -11.08 -12.05
C SER A 211 7.73 -11.46 -10.92
N GLY A 212 7.24 -12.12 -9.87
CA GLY A 212 8.06 -12.53 -8.71
C GLY A 212 8.60 -11.35 -7.90
N LEU A 213 8.00 -10.15 -8.00
CA LEU A 213 8.49 -8.93 -7.33
C LEU A 213 8.38 -9.02 -5.79
N TYR A 214 7.57 -9.93 -5.26
CA TYR A 214 7.50 -10.22 -3.82
C TYR A 214 8.74 -10.94 -3.28
N LYS A 215 9.58 -11.55 -4.13
CA LYS A 215 10.81 -12.26 -3.71
C LYS A 215 11.95 -11.30 -3.36
N GLU A 216 11.59 -10.08 -3.00
CA GLU A 216 12.50 -9.01 -2.62
C GLU A 216 12.94 -9.19 -1.16
N GLY A 217 14.11 -9.80 -0.94
CA GLY A 217 14.71 -9.93 0.40
C GLY A 217 15.28 -11.32 0.66
N GLU A 218 15.55 -11.60 1.93
CA GLU A 218 15.99 -12.93 2.39
C GLU A 218 14.83 -13.94 2.40
N ASP A 219 13.63 -13.46 2.70
CA ASP A 219 12.42 -14.26 2.69
C ASP A 219 11.84 -14.28 1.26
N LYS A 220 11.97 -15.42 0.58
CA LYS A 220 11.46 -15.62 -0.79
C LYS A 220 9.98 -16.00 -0.82
N PHE A 221 9.31 -16.00 0.34
CA PHE A 221 7.89 -16.32 0.45
C PHE A 221 7.01 -15.08 0.35
N ILE A 222 5.77 -15.27 -0.11
CA ILE A 222 4.74 -14.24 -0.13
C ILE A 222 4.39 -13.88 1.31
N SER A 223 4.51 -12.59 1.65
CA SER A 223 4.26 -12.12 3.01
C SER A 223 2.76 -12.15 3.36
N SER A 224 2.47 -12.31 4.65
CA SER A 224 1.09 -12.28 5.17
C SER A 224 0.34 -10.98 4.81
N VAL A 225 1.05 -9.85 4.69
CA VAL A 225 0.48 -8.57 4.24
C VAL A 225 -0.03 -8.67 2.80
N ILE A 226 0.75 -9.27 1.90
CA ILE A 226 0.33 -9.48 0.50
C ILE A 226 -0.88 -10.40 0.46
N ILE A 227 -0.88 -11.49 1.26
CA ILE A 227 -2.01 -12.43 1.36
C ILE A 227 -3.30 -11.69 1.76
N LEU A 228 -3.23 -10.83 2.77
CA LEU A 228 -4.39 -10.05 3.21
C LEU A 228 -4.90 -9.09 2.14
N ASN A 229 -3.98 -8.45 1.41
CA ASN A 229 -4.35 -7.56 0.31
C ASN A 229 -5.06 -8.33 -0.81
N ILE A 230 -4.58 -9.53 -1.14
CA ILE A 230 -5.19 -10.45 -2.09
C ILE A 230 -6.61 -10.85 -1.64
N LEU A 231 -6.78 -11.22 -0.37
CA LEU A 231 -8.09 -11.56 0.18
C LEU A 231 -9.06 -10.37 0.15
N LYS A 232 -8.60 -9.17 0.52
CA LYS A 232 -9.42 -7.94 0.49
C LYS A 232 -9.80 -7.51 -0.92
N LEU A 233 -8.98 -7.84 -1.92
CA LEU A 233 -9.36 -7.65 -3.32
C LEU A 233 -10.38 -8.70 -3.79
N SER A 234 -10.41 -9.87 -3.14
CA SER A 234 -11.17 -11.04 -3.56
C SER A 234 -12.59 -11.11 -2.99
N ASP A 235 -13.29 -9.98 -2.92
CA ASP A 235 -14.62 -9.87 -2.30
C ASP A 235 -15.78 -9.96 -3.33
N THR A 236 -15.53 -10.47 -4.54
CA THR A 236 -16.60 -10.86 -5.47
C THR A 236 -16.45 -12.30 -5.93
N ARG A 237 -17.54 -12.88 -6.42
CA ARG A 237 -17.55 -14.26 -6.96
C ARG A 237 -16.49 -14.50 -8.03
N ASN A 238 -16.26 -13.54 -8.92
CA ASN A 238 -15.24 -13.67 -9.97
C ASN A 238 -13.82 -13.68 -9.38
N ASP A 239 -13.60 -12.91 -8.33
CA ASP A 239 -12.30 -12.79 -7.69
C ASP A 239 -11.94 -14.06 -6.89
N ILE A 240 -12.92 -14.79 -6.36
CA ILE A 240 -12.67 -16.08 -5.67
C ILE A 240 -12.09 -17.13 -6.62
N LEU A 241 -12.63 -17.23 -7.84
CA LEU A 241 -12.11 -18.19 -8.82
C LEU A 241 -10.66 -17.85 -9.19
N TRP A 242 -10.35 -16.56 -9.25
CA TRP A 242 -8.97 -16.12 -9.42
C TRP A 242 -8.13 -16.47 -8.19
N LEU A 243 -8.62 -16.23 -6.97
CA LEU A 243 -7.94 -16.57 -5.72
C LEU A 243 -7.59 -18.07 -5.64
N GLU A 244 -8.51 -18.95 -6.02
CA GLU A 244 -8.27 -20.41 -6.06
C GLU A 244 -7.14 -20.76 -7.03
N ARG A 245 -7.16 -20.19 -8.25
CA ARG A 245 -6.07 -20.39 -9.22
C ARG A 245 -4.75 -19.83 -8.74
N PHE A 246 -4.78 -18.66 -8.12
CA PHE A 246 -3.61 -18.00 -7.57
C PHE A 246 -2.93 -18.85 -6.49
N ILE A 247 -3.72 -19.40 -5.55
CA ILE A 247 -3.21 -20.29 -4.51
C ILE A 247 -2.53 -21.53 -5.11
N GLU A 248 -3.10 -22.08 -6.18
CA GLU A 248 -2.54 -23.25 -6.85
C GLU A 248 -1.22 -22.92 -7.56
N ILE A 249 -1.18 -21.82 -8.32
CA ILE A 249 0.01 -21.38 -9.07
C ILE A 249 1.17 -21.05 -8.12
N HIS A 250 0.89 -20.39 -7.01
CA HIS A 250 1.91 -19.89 -6.08
C HIS A 250 2.08 -20.76 -4.84
N ARG A 251 1.60 -22.01 -4.86
CA ARG A 251 1.60 -22.90 -3.69
C ARG A 251 2.95 -23.03 -3.00
N GLU A 252 4.02 -23.10 -3.80
CA GLU A 252 5.41 -23.24 -3.33
C GLU A 252 6.02 -21.94 -2.83
N ASP A 253 5.39 -20.80 -3.13
CA ASP A 253 5.82 -19.46 -2.72
C ASP A 253 5.23 -19.05 -1.37
N PHE A 254 4.45 -19.90 -0.70
CA PHE A 254 3.92 -19.66 0.63
C PHE A 254 4.66 -20.45 1.70
N LYS A 255 4.72 -19.88 2.90
CA LYS A 255 5.00 -20.68 4.10
C LYS A 255 3.85 -21.67 4.31
N SER A 256 4.18 -22.89 4.76
CA SER A 256 3.20 -23.98 4.90
C SER A 256 2.01 -23.60 5.80
N GLU A 257 2.25 -22.83 6.85
CA GLU A 257 1.24 -22.33 7.79
C GLU A 257 0.31 -21.29 7.16
N ASP A 258 0.90 -20.34 6.40
CA ASP A 258 0.15 -19.30 5.70
C ASP A 258 -0.68 -19.89 4.56
N LEU A 259 -0.14 -20.86 3.81
CA LEU A 259 -0.84 -21.57 2.75
C LEU A 259 -2.09 -22.29 3.26
N LYS A 260 -1.96 -23.03 4.37
CA LYS A 260 -3.10 -23.73 4.99
C LYS A 260 -4.21 -22.74 5.35
N SER A 261 -3.84 -21.63 5.98
CA SER A 261 -4.79 -20.58 6.36
C SER A 261 -5.48 -20.00 5.12
N LEU A 262 -4.70 -19.70 4.07
CA LEU A 262 -5.20 -19.11 2.82
C LEU A 262 -6.15 -20.05 2.07
N ILE A 263 -5.85 -21.34 1.99
CA ILE A 263 -6.74 -22.35 1.40
C ILE A 263 -8.08 -22.39 2.14
N ILE A 264 -8.05 -22.38 3.48
CA ILE A 264 -9.28 -22.39 4.28
C ILE A 264 -10.06 -21.09 4.06
N PHE A 265 -9.40 -19.93 4.05
CA PHE A 265 -10.05 -18.65 3.74
C PHE A 265 -10.73 -18.64 2.37
N ALA A 266 -10.02 -19.07 1.32
CA ALA A 266 -10.60 -19.17 -0.03
C ALA A 266 -11.84 -20.09 -0.04
N ARG A 267 -11.79 -21.20 0.70
CA ARG A 267 -12.92 -22.12 0.84
C ARG A 267 -14.10 -21.48 1.60
N ILE A 268 -13.85 -20.75 2.68
CA ILE A 268 -14.89 -20.02 3.43
C ILE A 268 -15.58 -19.02 2.51
N TYR A 269 -14.83 -18.18 1.79
CA TYR A 269 -15.40 -17.20 0.87
C TYR A 269 -16.16 -17.88 -0.28
N LYS A 270 -15.61 -18.92 -0.90
CA LYS A 270 -16.32 -19.72 -1.90
C LYS A 270 -17.67 -20.22 -1.38
N ASN A 271 -17.68 -20.76 -0.16
CA ASN A 271 -18.90 -21.26 0.47
C ASN A 271 -19.88 -20.11 0.80
N LEU A 272 -19.39 -18.98 1.33
CA LEU A 272 -20.19 -17.79 1.61
C LEU A 272 -20.90 -17.27 0.34
N PHE A 273 -20.14 -17.01 -0.73
CA PHE A 273 -20.71 -16.51 -1.99
C PHE A 273 -21.55 -17.56 -2.73
N GLY A 274 -21.27 -18.85 -2.49
CA GLY A 274 -22.11 -19.96 -2.93
C GLY A 274 -23.35 -20.20 -2.08
N LYS A 275 -23.63 -19.35 -1.08
CA LYS A 275 -24.72 -19.49 -0.10
C LYS A 275 -24.70 -20.79 0.69
N ASN A 276 -23.54 -21.44 0.82
CA ASN A 276 -23.31 -22.63 1.64
C ASN A 276 -22.84 -22.23 3.04
N TYR A 277 -23.68 -21.49 3.77
CA TYR A 277 -23.27 -20.80 5.00
C TYR A 277 -22.83 -21.75 6.11
N ASP A 278 -23.46 -22.93 6.25
CA ASP A 278 -23.05 -23.94 7.25
C ASP A 278 -21.63 -24.44 7.02
N LYS A 279 -21.25 -24.67 5.76
CA LYS A 279 -19.89 -25.12 5.41
C LYS A 279 -18.89 -24.01 5.66
N ALA A 280 -19.22 -22.78 5.27
CA ALA A 280 -18.39 -21.60 5.53
C ALA A 280 -18.17 -21.40 7.04
N TYR A 281 -19.22 -21.52 7.85
CA TYR A 281 -19.13 -21.40 9.31
C TYR A 281 -18.32 -22.54 9.94
N THR A 282 -18.55 -23.78 9.50
CA THR A 282 -17.76 -24.94 9.94
C THR A 282 -16.27 -24.77 9.64
N ASP A 283 -15.94 -24.30 8.44
CA ASP A 283 -14.56 -24.01 8.06
C ASP A 283 -13.95 -22.88 8.91
N LEU A 284 -14.73 -21.84 9.20
CA LEU A 284 -14.30 -20.70 10.02
C LEU A 284 -14.04 -21.09 11.47
N VAL A 285 -14.82 -21.99 12.06
CA VAL A 285 -14.63 -22.43 13.46
C VAL A 285 -13.40 -23.34 13.59
N ASN A 286 -13.08 -24.10 12.55
CA ASN A 286 -11.98 -25.07 12.57
C ASN A 286 -10.62 -24.51 12.12
N ILE A 287 -10.55 -23.24 11.73
CA ILE A 287 -9.28 -22.64 11.29
C ILE A 287 -8.38 -22.33 12.50
N GLU A 288 -7.22 -22.98 12.55
CA GLU A 288 -6.16 -22.63 13.48
C GLU A 288 -5.33 -21.50 12.87
N LEU A 289 -5.50 -20.27 13.39
CA LEU A 289 -4.75 -19.13 12.90
C LEU A 289 -3.44 -18.93 13.68
N PRO A 290 -2.28 -19.05 13.02
CA PRO A 290 -1.01 -18.64 13.63
C PRO A 290 -0.89 -17.11 13.70
N ASN A 291 -1.54 -16.37 12.80
CA ASN A 291 -1.32 -14.94 12.61
C ASN A 291 -2.45 -14.07 13.17
N VAL A 292 -2.09 -13.05 13.96
CA VAL A 292 -3.01 -12.08 14.57
C VAL A 292 -3.85 -11.34 13.53
N ILE A 293 -3.31 -11.07 12.34
CA ILE A 293 -3.96 -10.17 11.39
C ILE A 293 -5.29 -10.75 10.86
N PHE A 294 -5.38 -12.07 10.71
CA PHE A 294 -6.61 -12.74 10.28
C PHE A 294 -7.71 -12.74 11.33
N LYS A 295 -7.37 -12.50 12.62
CA LYS A 295 -8.34 -12.57 13.73
C LYS A 295 -9.45 -11.53 13.61
N TYR A 296 -9.11 -10.32 13.16
CA TYR A 296 -10.09 -9.25 13.00
C TYR A 296 -11.08 -9.56 11.88
N GLU A 297 -10.55 -9.98 10.73
CA GLU A 297 -11.35 -10.34 9.56
C GLU A 297 -12.29 -11.52 9.86
N MET A 298 -11.78 -12.53 10.58
CA MET A 298 -12.59 -13.69 10.98
C MET A 298 -13.75 -13.32 11.89
N ARG A 299 -13.58 -12.37 12.82
CA ARG A 299 -14.70 -11.94 13.68
C ARG A 299 -15.80 -11.27 12.87
N ILE A 300 -15.41 -10.41 11.93
CA ILE A 300 -16.36 -9.76 11.03
C ILE A 300 -17.06 -10.79 10.14
N LEU A 301 -16.30 -11.75 9.59
CA LEU A 301 -16.84 -12.83 8.77
C LEU A 301 -17.75 -13.78 9.56
N LYS A 302 -17.43 -14.08 10.82
CA LYS A 302 -18.29 -14.88 11.72
C LYS A 302 -19.64 -14.23 11.90
N MET A 303 -19.65 -12.93 12.21
CA MET A 303 -20.90 -12.17 12.39
C MET A 303 -21.73 -12.12 11.09
N ARG A 304 -21.09 -11.94 9.93
CA ARG A 304 -21.78 -12.04 8.63
C ARG A 304 -22.41 -13.42 8.41
N LEU A 305 -21.68 -14.49 8.71
CA LEU A 305 -22.18 -15.86 8.55
C LEU A 305 -23.33 -16.19 9.50
N LEU A 306 -23.27 -15.74 10.75
CA LEU A 306 -24.38 -15.91 11.69
C LEU A 306 -25.64 -15.17 11.24
N TYR A 307 -25.47 -13.96 10.68
CA TYR A 307 -26.57 -13.20 10.09
C TYR A 307 -27.19 -13.95 8.91
N GLU A 308 -26.37 -14.43 7.97
CA GLU A 308 -26.85 -15.18 6.80
C GLU A 308 -27.47 -16.55 7.16
N LYS A 309 -27.16 -17.07 8.35
CA LYS A 309 -27.75 -18.29 8.94
C LYS A 309 -28.99 -18.02 9.79
N GLU A 310 -29.39 -16.76 9.95
CA GLU A 310 -30.50 -16.33 10.82
C GLU A 310 -30.32 -16.73 12.31
N GLU A 311 -29.07 -16.94 12.75
CA GLU A 311 -28.73 -17.28 14.14
C GLU A 311 -28.56 -16.01 15.00
N ASN A 312 -29.66 -15.26 15.16
CA ASN A 312 -29.64 -13.92 15.77
C ASN A 312 -29.14 -13.92 17.23
N GLU A 313 -29.48 -14.92 18.04
CA GLU A 313 -29.01 -15.00 19.43
C GLU A 313 -27.48 -15.10 19.50
N ASN A 314 -26.91 -16.05 18.75
CA ASN A 314 -25.45 -16.22 18.64
C ASN A 314 -24.77 -14.97 18.09
N LEU A 315 -25.42 -14.29 17.15
CA LEU A 315 -24.90 -13.06 16.55
C LEU A 315 -24.84 -11.91 17.56
N ILE A 316 -25.87 -11.73 18.39
CA ILE A 316 -25.88 -10.69 19.43
C ILE A 316 -24.76 -10.93 20.46
N ASP A 317 -24.53 -12.18 20.87
CA ASP A 317 -23.42 -12.53 21.75
C ASP A 317 -22.05 -12.21 21.12
N ASP A 318 -21.88 -12.55 19.84
CA ASP A 318 -20.65 -12.23 19.10
C ASP A 318 -20.46 -10.72 18.91
N ILE A 319 -21.54 -9.95 18.72
CA ILE A 319 -21.53 -8.49 18.63
C ILE A 319 -20.99 -7.87 19.94
N HIS A 320 -21.51 -8.32 21.08
CA HIS A 320 -21.04 -7.84 22.39
C HIS A 320 -19.56 -8.19 22.63
N SER A 321 -19.18 -9.44 22.32
CA SER A 321 -17.80 -9.91 22.42
C SER A 321 -16.86 -9.12 21.50
N ALA A 322 -17.27 -8.85 20.26
CA ALA A 322 -16.49 -8.12 19.28
C ALA A 322 -16.27 -6.64 19.68
N ARG A 323 -17.29 -5.96 20.20
CA ARG A 323 -17.17 -4.58 20.72
C ARG A 323 -16.11 -4.48 21.82
N GLU A 324 -16.18 -5.35 22.82
CA GLU A 324 -15.21 -5.36 23.91
C GLU A 324 -13.80 -5.73 23.42
N TYR A 325 -13.70 -6.68 22.50
CA TYR A 325 -12.43 -7.07 21.90
C TYR A 325 -11.78 -5.90 21.15
N PHE A 326 -12.49 -5.23 20.24
CA PHE A 326 -11.96 -4.10 19.46
C PHE A 326 -11.62 -2.89 20.32
N LYS A 327 -12.44 -2.62 21.36
CA LYS A 327 -12.18 -1.55 22.33
C LYS A 327 -10.89 -1.77 23.13
N ARG A 328 -10.60 -3.02 23.53
CA ARG A 328 -9.46 -3.36 24.40
C ARG A 328 -8.16 -3.57 23.64
N ASP A 329 -8.22 -3.90 22.34
CA ASP A 329 -7.03 -4.17 21.54
C ASP A 329 -6.24 -2.87 21.26
N LYS A 330 -5.03 -2.79 21.81
CA LYS A 330 -4.12 -1.64 21.64
C LYS A 330 -3.34 -1.66 20.33
N PHE A 331 -3.36 -2.78 19.61
CA PHE A 331 -2.68 -2.93 18.32
C PHE A 331 -3.56 -2.52 17.14
N LEU A 332 -4.87 -2.37 17.36
CA LEU A 332 -5.78 -1.83 16.37
C LEU A 332 -5.67 -0.31 16.25
N SER A 333 -5.61 0.19 15.02
CA SER A 333 -5.72 1.62 14.75
C SER A 333 -7.10 2.13 15.15
N GLU A 334 -7.18 3.37 15.62
CA GLU A 334 -8.45 4.00 16.00
C GLU A 334 -9.43 4.07 14.82
N VAL A 335 -8.91 4.35 13.61
CA VAL A 335 -9.70 4.30 12.36
C VAL A 335 -10.36 2.93 12.17
N PHE A 336 -9.62 1.83 12.35
CA PHE A 336 -10.20 0.49 12.23
C PHE A 336 -11.26 0.23 13.31
N LYS A 337 -11.01 0.65 14.56
CA LYS A 337 -12.00 0.51 15.65
C LYS A 337 -13.29 1.24 15.35
N ILE A 338 -13.21 2.47 14.82
CA ILE A 338 -14.38 3.26 14.38
C ILE A 338 -15.12 2.48 13.29
N ARG A 339 -14.43 2.05 12.22
CA ARG A 339 -15.04 1.29 11.12
C ARG A 339 -15.72 0.00 11.59
N ALA A 340 -15.09 -0.72 12.50
CA ALA A 340 -15.61 -1.96 13.05
C ALA A 340 -16.82 -1.72 13.97
N ASN A 341 -16.78 -0.69 14.82
CA ASN A 341 -17.91 -0.33 15.68
C ASN A 341 -19.12 0.15 14.86
N ASN A 342 -18.89 0.95 13.82
CA ASN A 342 -19.95 1.35 12.89
C ASN A 342 -20.58 0.12 12.23
N PHE A 343 -19.75 -0.81 11.71
CA PHE A 343 -20.25 -2.07 11.13
C PHE A 343 -21.11 -2.85 12.13
N ILE A 344 -20.63 -3.02 13.37
CA ILE A 344 -21.35 -3.73 14.43
C ILE A 344 -22.68 -3.04 14.76
N GLN A 345 -22.71 -1.70 14.85
CA GLN A 345 -23.91 -0.94 15.16
C GLN A 345 -25.00 -1.15 14.09
N PHE A 346 -24.63 -1.05 12.80
CA PHE A 346 -25.58 -1.30 11.71
C PHE A 346 -26.00 -2.76 11.63
N LEU A 347 -25.09 -3.70 11.92
CA LEU A 347 -25.43 -5.12 11.96
C LEU A 347 -26.39 -5.47 13.10
N GLU A 348 -26.17 -4.94 14.30
CA GLU A 348 -27.07 -5.11 15.45
C GLU A 348 -28.46 -4.59 15.13
N PHE A 349 -28.54 -3.40 14.51
CA PHE A 349 -29.81 -2.83 14.05
C PHE A 349 -30.51 -3.72 13.02
N LEU A 350 -29.77 -4.38 12.13
CA LEU A 350 -30.34 -5.37 11.20
C LEU A 350 -30.87 -6.63 11.88
N CYS A 351 -30.40 -6.98 13.09
CA CYS A 351 -30.84 -8.17 13.80
C CYS A 351 -32.11 -7.94 14.61
N LEU A 352 -32.32 -6.71 15.06
CA LEU A 352 -33.48 -6.33 15.87
C LEU A 352 -34.72 -6.07 15.01
N GLU A 353 -35.89 -6.15 15.65
CA GLU A 353 -37.16 -5.75 15.05
C GLU A 353 -37.30 -4.23 15.10
N HIS A 354 -37.52 -3.63 13.93
CA HIS A 354 -37.68 -2.19 13.76
C HIS A 354 -38.78 -1.92 12.76
N SER A 355 -39.43 -0.76 12.88
CA SER A 355 -40.38 -0.29 11.89
C SER A 355 -39.69 0.00 10.55
N VAL A 356 -40.44 -0.04 9.45
CA VAL A 356 -39.93 0.30 8.11
C VAL A 356 -39.29 1.68 8.09
N ILE A 357 -39.90 2.66 8.75
CA ILE A 357 -39.40 4.05 8.82
C ILE A 357 -38.03 4.10 9.53
N GLU A 358 -37.84 3.34 10.60
CA GLU A 358 -36.57 3.26 11.31
C GLU A 358 -35.48 2.60 10.47
N LEU A 359 -35.83 1.51 9.76
CA LEU A 359 -34.92 0.85 8.81
C LEU A 359 -34.52 1.77 7.65
N GLU A 360 -35.46 2.52 7.07
CA GLU A 360 -35.16 3.49 6.01
C GLU A 360 -34.23 4.61 6.48
N ARG A 361 -34.46 5.13 7.70
CA ARG A 361 -33.58 6.15 8.31
C ARG A 361 -32.18 5.60 8.53
N SER A 362 -32.08 4.41 9.10
CA SER A 362 -30.80 3.73 9.33
C SER A 362 -30.06 3.44 8.01
N ALA A 363 -30.78 3.00 6.96
CA ALA A 363 -30.21 2.78 5.64
C ALA A 363 -29.67 4.08 5.01
N LYS A 364 -30.35 5.22 5.19
CA LYS A 364 -29.85 6.53 4.75
C LYS A 364 -28.56 6.92 5.48
N LEU A 365 -28.53 6.76 6.80
CA LEU A 365 -27.31 7.01 7.60
C LEU A 365 -26.14 6.12 7.16
N LEU A 366 -26.40 4.84 6.88
CA LEU A 366 -25.40 3.92 6.36
C LEU A 366 -24.81 4.40 5.02
N ILE A 367 -25.65 4.95 4.13
CA ILE A 367 -25.19 5.47 2.83
C ILE A 367 -24.29 6.69 3.03
N ASP A 368 -24.59 7.55 3.99
CA ASP A 368 -23.83 8.77 4.26
C ASP A 368 -22.53 8.52 5.08
N GLU A 369 -22.44 7.41 5.81
CA GLU A 369 -21.27 7.07 6.63
C GLU A 369 -20.10 6.53 5.79
N HIS A 370 -18.93 7.18 5.87
CA HIS A 370 -17.75 6.81 5.07
C HIS A 370 -16.84 5.78 5.78
N GLU A 371 -16.88 5.74 7.11
CA GLU A 371 -15.98 4.93 7.92
C GLU A 371 -16.69 3.66 8.40
N ILE A 372 -16.91 2.70 7.48
CA ILE A 372 -17.58 1.43 7.83
C ILE A 372 -16.98 0.23 7.09
N LEU A 373 -16.79 -0.89 7.81
CA LEU A 373 -16.39 -2.16 7.20
C LEU A 373 -17.55 -2.78 6.41
N ASN A 374 -17.27 -3.46 5.30
CA ASN A 374 -18.25 -4.22 4.50
C ASN A 374 -19.53 -3.43 4.18
N LYS A 375 -19.40 -2.13 3.87
CA LYS A 375 -20.51 -1.21 3.57
C LYS A 375 -21.47 -1.78 2.52
N GLU A 376 -20.91 -2.28 1.42
CA GLU A 376 -21.68 -2.81 0.28
C GLU A 376 -22.58 -3.97 0.70
N TRP A 377 -22.05 -4.90 1.48
CA TRP A 377 -22.81 -6.03 2.01
C TRP A 377 -23.93 -5.56 2.96
N LEU A 378 -23.64 -4.61 3.87
CA LEU A 378 -24.68 -4.04 4.75
C LEU A 378 -25.80 -3.38 3.94
N ILE A 379 -25.46 -2.59 2.92
CA ILE A 379 -26.46 -1.95 2.04
C ILE A 379 -27.34 -3.00 1.37
N GLU A 380 -26.75 -4.10 0.87
CA GLU A 380 -27.51 -5.22 0.31
C GLU A 380 -28.47 -5.84 1.33
N LYS A 381 -28.02 -6.07 2.57
CA LYS A 381 -28.88 -6.63 3.63
C LYS A 381 -30.02 -5.70 4.02
N TYR A 382 -29.77 -4.39 4.16
CA TYR A 382 -30.82 -3.40 4.42
C TYR A 382 -31.87 -3.37 3.31
N ARG A 383 -31.44 -3.38 2.03
CA ARG A 383 -32.36 -3.45 0.88
C ARG A 383 -33.22 -4.70 0.93
N THR A 384 -32.61 -5.85 1.16
CA THR A 384 -33.31 -7.14 1.27
C THR A 384 -34.36 -7.11 2.39
N LYS A 385 -34.01 -6.60 3.58
CA LYS A 385 -34.93 -6.51 4.71
C LYS A 385 -36.10 -5.55 4.44
N LEU A 386 -35.85 -4.41 3.79
CA LEU A 386 -36.89 -3.47 3.36
C LEU A 386 -37.84 -4.08 2.32
N GLU A 387 -37.32 -4.83 1.34
CA GLU A 387 -38.14 -5.51 0.33
C GLU A 387 -39.07 -6.56 0.92
N ILE A 388 -38.62 -7.28 1.96
CA ILE A 388 -39.43 -8.26 2.68
C ILE A 388 -40.58 -7.56 3.42
N ASN A 389 -40.29 -6.48 4.16
CA ASN A 389 -41.29 -5.76 4.95
C ASN A 389 -42.38 -5.05 4.11
N VAL A 390 -42.13 -4.76 2.83
CA VAL A 390 -43.13 -4.19 1.92
C VAL A 390 -44.12 -5.26 1.41
N ARG A 391 -43.73 -6.54 1.44
CA ARG A 391 -44.54 -7.66 0.94
C ARG A 391 -45.43 -8.28 2.02
N THR A 392 -45.07 -8.13 3.28
CA THR A 392 -45.84 -8.54 4.47
C THR A 392 -46.79 -7.45 4.89
#